data_AF-A0A671UDX5-F1
#
_entry.id   AF-A0A671UDX5-F1
#
_cell.length_a   1.000
_cell.length_b   1.000
_cell.length_c   1.000
_cell.angle_alpha   90.00
_cell.angle_beta   90.00
_cell.angle_gamma   90.00
#
_symmetry.space_group_name_H-M   'P 1'
#
loop_
_entity.id
_entity.type
_entity.pdbx_description
1 polymer ?
#
loop_
_entity_poly.entity_id
_entity_poly.type
_entity_poly.pdbx_seq_one_letter_code
_entity_poly.pdbx_strand_id
1 'polypeptide(L)' 'MDDNAPPHRARIVTARLQEVGVPHMVWPAMSPDLNPIEHVWDQLKQRLDDRTPPPRDLAELRVALGTFTYFIKIQTK' A
#
# COMPACT_ATOMS: atom_id res chain seq x y z
N MET A 1 -4.64 -0.50 -10.63
CA MET A 1 -4.92 -1.77 -9.96
C MET A 1 -5.45 -1.46 -8.58
N ASP A 2 -6.53 -2.11 -8.16
CA ASP A 2 -7.11 -1.99 -6.82
C ASP A 2 -7.75 -3.34 -6.43
N ASP A 3 -8.23 -3.45 -5.19
CA ASP A 3 -8.77 -4.67 -4.58
C ASP A 3 -10.27 -4.91 -4.87
N ASN A 4 -10.88 -4.12 -5.76
CA ASN A 4 -12.30 -4.17 -6.08
C ASN A 4 -13.24 -3.88 -4.88
N ALA A 5 -12.77 -3.26 -3.79
CA ALA A 5 -13.64 -2.93 -2.67
C ALA A 5 -14.76 -1.94 -3.08
N PRO A 6 -15.94 -1.96 -2.40
CA PRO A 6 -17.09 -1.13 -2.78
C PRO A 6 -16.78 0.37 -2.94
N PRO A 7 -15.93 1.01 -2.12
CA PRO A 7 -15.54 2.41 -2.33
C PRO A 7 -14.84 2.66 -3.67
N HIS A 8 -14.01 1.73 -4.14
CA HIS A 8 -13.33 1.84 -5.43
C HIS A 8 -14.27 1.66 -6.63
N ARG A 9 -15.42 1.01 -6.40
CA ARG A 9 -16.50 0.85 -7.38
C ARG A 9 -17.52 1.98 -7.38
N ALA A 10 -17.44 2.93 -6.45
CA ALA A 10 -18.36 4.04 -6.38
C ALA A 10 -18.32 4.87 -7.68
N ARG A 11 -19.50 5.30 -8.16
CA ARG A 11 -19.64 6.05 -9.42
C ARG A 11 -18.75 7.28 -9.50
N ILE A 12 -18.57 7.98 -8.38
CA ILE A 12 -17.71 9.17 -8.29
C ILE A 12 -16.24 8.80 -8.54
N VAL A 13 -15.78 7.68 -7.97
CA VAL A 13 -14.41 7.20 -8.13
C VAL A 13 -14.17 6.71 -9.55
N THR A 14 -15.08 5.93 -10.12
CA THR A 14 -14.93 5.41 -11.49
C THR A 14 -14.98 6.53 -12.53
N ALA A 15 -15.89 7.51 -12.39
CA ALA A 15 -15.92 8.68 -13.25
C ALA A 15 -14.60 9.47 -13.17
N ARG A 16 -14.07 9.68 -11.96
CA ARG A 16 -12.80 10.39 -11.78
C ARG A 16 -11.63 9.66 -12.44
N LEU A 17 -11.55 8.35 -12.30
CA LEU A 17 -10.50 7.54 -12.94
C LEU A 17 -10.56 7.63 -14.47
N GLN A 18 -11.76 7.66 -15.04
CA GLN A 18 -11.97 7.87 -16.47
C GLN A 18 -11.51 9.26 -16.91
N GLU A 19 -11.87 10.32 -16.17
CA GLU A 19 -11.45 11.70 -16.47
C GLU A 19 -9.92 11.86 -16.51
N VAL A 20 -9.21 11.24 -15.56
CA VAL A 20 -7.74 11.33 -15.49
C VAL A 20 -7.04 10.32 -16.40
N GLY A 21 -7.79 9.55 -17.19
CA GLY A 21 -7.23 8.56 -18.13
C GLY A 21 -6.52 7.39 -17.45
N VAL A 22 -6.86 7.07 -16.20
CA VAL A 22 -6.28 5.93 -15.48
C VAL A 22 -7.07 4.67 -15.82
N PRO A 23 -6.50 3.69 -16.54
CA PRO A 23 -7.20 2.47 -16.87
C PRO A 23 -7.48 1.66 -15.60
N HIS A 24 -8.71 1.19 -15.47
CA HIS A 24 -9.06 0.25 -14.40
C HIS A 24 -8.67 -1.17 -14.83
N MET A 25 -7.81 -1.81 -14.04
CA MET A 25 -7.43 -3.20 -14.26
C MET A 25 -8.43 -4.10 -13.55
N VAL A 26 -9.07 -5.01 -14.30
CA VAL A 26 -9.96 -6.01 -13.73
C VAL A 26 -9.14 -6.99 -12.90
N TRP A 27 -9.44 -7.07 -11.61
CA TRP A 27 -8.78 -7.96 -10.67
C TRP A 27 -9.75 -9.02 -10.16
N PRO A 28 -9.34 -10.29 -10.06
CA PRO A 28 -10.17 -11.32 -9.44
C PRO A 28 -10.42 -10.97 -7.97
N ALA A 29 -11.67 -11.13 -7.53
CA ALA A 29 -12.04 -10.92 -6.14
C ALA A 29 -11.34 -11.94 -5.24
N MET A 30 -10.96 -11.51 -4.03
CA MET A 30 -10.34 -12.38 -3.00
C MET A 30 -8.99 -12.99 -3.40
N SER A 31 -8.17 -12.26 -4.17
CA SER A 31 -6.78 -12.63 -4.49
C SER A 31 -5.77 -11.68 -3.85
N PRO A 32 -5.62 -11.69 -2.51
CA PRO A 32 -4.62 -10.89 -1.81
C PRO A 32 -3.19 -11.36 -2.12
N ASP A 33 -3.00 -12.65 -2.40
CA ASP A 33 -1.75 -13.28 -2.81
C ASP A 33 -1.17 -12.67 -4.09
N LEU A 34 -2.04 -12.19 -4.97
CA LEU A 34 -1.64 -11.55 -6.22
C LEU A 34 -1.35 -10.05 -6.04
N ASN A 35 -1.73 -9.44 -4.90
CA ASN A 35 -1.60 -8.00 -4.68
C ASN A 35 -0.19 -7.66 -4.16
N PRO A 36 0.68 -7.03 -4.98
CA PRO A 36 2.08 -6.80 -4.59
C PRO A 36 2.24 -5.93 -3.34
N ILE A 37 1.22 -5.15 -2.96
CA ILE A 37 1.26 -4.31 -1.76
C ILE A 37 1.24 -5.15 -0.48
N GLU A 38 0.66 -6.35 -0.49
CA GLU A 38 0.60 -7.22 0.70
C GLU A 38 2.01 -7.64 1.11
N HIS A 39 2.86 -8.03 0.15
CA HIS A 39 4.26 -8.33 0.41
C HIS A 39 5.06 -7.13 0.95
N VAL A 40 4.69 -5.92 0.55
CA VAL A 40 5.31 -4.69 1.06
C VAL A 40 4.84 -4.42 2.51
N TRP A 41 3.57 -4.66 2.81
CA TRP A 41 3.03 -4.57 4.16
C TRP A 41 3.68 -5.57 5.12
N ASP A 42 3.89 -6.81 4.69
CA ASP A 42 4.57 -7.82 5.50
C ASP A 42 6.01 -7.42 5.84
N GLN A 43 6.77 -6.95 4.84
CA GLN A 43 8.13 -6.45 5.06
C GLN A 43 8.18 -5.23 5.98
N LEU A 44 7.18 -4.34 5.86
CA LEU A 44 7.07 -3.19 6.74
C LEU A 44 6.79 -3.61 8.17
N LYS A 45 5.84 -4.54 8.36
CA LYS A 45 5.47 -5.06 9.66
C LYS A 45 6.66 -5.72 10.35
N GLN A 46 7.38 -6.60 9.66
CA GLN A 46 8.59 -7.23 10.18
C GLN A 46 9.61 -6.20 10.70
N ARG A 47 9.85 -5.13 9.93
CA ARG A 47 10.78 -4.06 10.37
C ARG A 47 10.29 -3.25 11.55
N LEU A 48 8.97 -3.06 11.69
CA LEU A 48 8.40 -2.39 12.86
C LEU A 48 8.49 -3.30 14.09
N ASP A 49 8.30 -4.61 13.91
CA ASP A 49 8.41 -5.61 14.98
C ASP A 49 9.87 -5.78 15.44
N ASP A 50 10.84 -5.69 14.53
CA ASP A 50 12.28 -5.78 14.83
C ASP A 50 12.85 -4.52 15.51
N ARG A 51 12.10 -3.41 15.54
CA ARG A 51 12.58 -2.15 16.12
C ARG A 51 12.57 -2.19 17.64
N THR A 52 13.72 -1.88 18.23
CA THR A 52 13.89 -1.73 19.68
C THR A 52 14.50 -0.37 20.00
N PRO A 53 13.80 0.52 20.75
CA PRO A 53 12.43 0.37 21.22
C PRO A 53 11.39 0.48 20.08
N PRO A 54 10.18 -0.08 20.26
CA PRO A 54 9.09 0.12 19.30
C PRO A 54 8.68 1.60 19.28
N PRO A 55 8.13 2.11 18.15
CA PRO A 55 7.61 3.47 18.09
C PRO A 55 6.48 3.66 19.11
N ARG A 56 6.56 4.73 19.91
CA ARG A 56 5.64 4.98 21.03
C ARG A 56 4.55 5.97 20.70
N ASP A 57 4.75 6.79 19.67
CA ASP A 57 3.81 7.79 19.22
C ASP A 57 3.76 7.90 17.68
N LEU A 58 2.83 8.73 17.19
CA LEU A 58 2.62 8.93 15.77
C LEU A 58 3.82 9.60 15.07
N ALA A 59 4.62 10.40 15.77
CA ALA A 59 5.78 11.06 15.21
C ALA A 59 6.91 10.05 14.99
N GLU A 60 7.21 9.23 16.00
CA GLU A 60 8.17 8.13 15.92
C GLU A 60 7.76 7.11 14.85
N LEU A 61 6.47 6.77 14.76
CA LEU A 61 5.95 5.90 13.72
C LEU A 61 6.13 6.51 12.33
N ARG A 62 5.80 7.80 12.14
CA ARG A 62 5.98 8.49 10.86
C ARG A 62 7.44 8.50 10.40
N VAL A 63 8.38 8.70 11.32
CA VAL A 63 9.82 8.60 11.03
C VAL A 63 10.19 7.17 10.64
N ALA A 64 9.70 6.17 11.37
CA ALA A 64 9.91 4.75 11.06
C ALA A 64 9.45 4.39 9.64
N LEU A 65 8.21 4.76 9.29
CA LEU A 65 7.61 4.54 7.98
C LEU A 65 8.36 5.31 6.88
N GLY A 66 8.81 6.53 7.16
CA GLY A 66 9.58 7.34 6.22
C GLY A 66 10.87 6.64 5.76
N THR A 67 11.62 6.05 6.69
CA THR A 67 12.84 5.29 6.36
C THR A 67 12.57 4.05 5.50
N PHE A 68 11.42 3.40 5.70
CA PHE A 68 11.01 2.24 4.91
C PHE A 68 10.75 2.59 3.43
N THR A 69 10.10 3.73 3.15
CA THR A 69 9.80 4.13 1.76
C THR A 69 11.06 4.38 0.92
N TYR A 70 12.15 4.84 1.54
CA TYR A 70 13.43 5.02 0.88
C TYR A 70 14.11 3.67 0.58
N PHE A 71 13.96 2.71 1.49
CA PHE A 71 14.49 1.36 1.33
C PHE A 71 13.82 0.60 0.17
N ILE A 72 12.50 0.63 0.06
CA ILE A 72 11.78 0.00 -1.07
C ILE A 72 12.25 0.55 -2.42
N LYS A 73 12.47 1.87 -2.53
CA LYS A 73 13.00 2.50 -3.76
C LYS A 73 14.42 2.03 -4.13
N ILE A 74 15.23 1.59 -3.17
CA ILE A 74 16.60 1.11 -3.41
C ILE A 74 16.62 -0.35 -3.83
N GLN A 75 15.74 -1.19 -3.28
CA GLN A 75 15.69 -2.63 -3.60
C GLN A 75 15.00 -2.95 -4.93
N THR A 76 14.26 -2.00 -5.52
CA THR A 76 13.59 -2.16 -6.81
C THR A 76 14.34 -1.50 -7.98
N LYS A 77 15.66 -1.29 -7.84
CA LYS A 77 16.55 -0.80 -8.90
C LYS A 77 17.55 -1.86 -9.32
#